data_AF-A0A5C3FX11-F1
#
_entry.id   AF-A0A5C3FX11-F1
#
_cell.length_a   1.000
_cell.length_b   1.000
_cell.length_c   1.000
_cell.angle_alpha   90.00
_cell.angle_beta   90.00
_cell.angle_gamma   90.00
#
_symmetry.space_group_name_H-M   'P 1'
#
loop_
_entity.id
_entity.type
_entity.pdbx_description
1 polymer ?
#
loop_
_entity_poly.entity_id
_entity_poly.type
_entity_poly.pdbx_seq_one_letter_code
_entity_poly.pdbx_strand_id
1 'polypeptide(L)'
;MSYAPILSHLSPASLGEVVKMADQRMNVETPYVFPIAFVTLLFILYFIANLLHNLLLPCMVGRKWRDIKAEHRRTLVVYVLQLVITTLVVAMQLSVCSLISLRFALWKVNVVRACACLIAALYLFELIYRYRMTYPMIAHHLITCFAMSLALVMCERLQDPSYVITGLLWIFQATTEQTTFVALFMYRLKAPARMLRTVFRIAAVQSIVFKFASIAGTIWMWIKFQRRADGQLYTAWDALYWICTAGLAVTQVWGAWVVWKMGDSLEQRYSQKSQQEDELQFTPVLVASNAARMQQSRQSSTTASVESSRKTSRNVSCDLEKAAFELELTTRS
;
A
#
# COMPACT_ATOMS: atom_id res chain seq x y z
N MET A 1 -40.37 -14.71 -4.61
CA MET A 1 -38.90 -14.61 -4.50
C MET A 1 -38.34 -14.86 -5.88
N SER A 2 -37.60 -13.89 -6.45
CA SER A 2 -36.87 -14.14 -7.69
C SER A 2 -35.81 -15.20 -7.40
N TYR A 3 -35.79 -16.27 -8.20
CA TYR A 3 -34.86 -17.36 -8.00
C TYR A 3 -33.47 -16.90 -8.46
N ALA A 4 -32.48 -16.92 -7.55
CA ALA A 4 -31.13 -16.48 -7.86
C ALA A 4 -30.54 -17.30 -9.04
N PRO A 5 -30.11 -16.66 -10.15
CA PRO A 5 -29.72 -17.38 -11.37
C PRO A 5 -28.61 -18.41 -11.18
N ILE A 6 -27.72 -18.22 -10.20
CA ILE A 6 -26.62 -19.16 -9.92
C ILE A 6 -27.10 -20.53 -9.43
N LEU A 7 -28.27 -20.61 -8.79
CA LEU A 7 -28.76 -21.82 -8.15
C LEU A 7 -29.05 -22.94 -9.15
N SER A 8 -29.44 -22.61 -10.39
CA SER A 8 -29.66 -23.60 -11.46
C SER A 8 -28.37 -24.25 -11.96
N HIS A 9 -27.22 -23.67 -11.66
CA HIS A 9 -25.91 -24.16 -12.06
C HIS A 9 -25.19 -24.95 -10.95
N LEU A 10 -25.82 -25.11 -9.78
CA LEU A 10 -25.23 -25.80 -8.64
C LEU A 10 -25.44 -27.30 -8.70
N SER A 11 -24.43 -28.05 -8.26
CA SER A 11 -24.61 -29.48 -7.96
C SER A 11 -25.60 -29.66 -6.80
N PRO A 12 -26.31 -30.80 -6.70
CA PRO A 12 -27.22 -31.06 -5.58
C PRO A 12 -26.55 -30.91 -4.20
N ALA A 13 -25.29 -31.31 -4.08
CA ALA A 13 -24.51 -31.15 -2.85
C ALA A 13 -24.25 -29.66 -2.52
N SER A 14 -23.83 -28.87 -3.52
CA SER A 14 -23.66 -27.41 -3.36
C SER A 14 -24.97 -26.73 -2.99
N LEU A 15 -26.08 -27.14 -3.61
CA LEU A 15 -27.40 -26.57 -3.35
C LEU A 15 -27.83 -26.82 -1.91
N GLY A 16 -27.66 -28.04 -1.40
CA GLY A 16 -27.96 -28.37 0.00
C GLY A 16 -27.16 -27.51 0.99
N GLU A 17 -25.90 -27.23 0.71
CA GLU A 17 -25.06 -26.34 1.53
C GLU A 17 -25.51 -24.88 1.48
N VAL A 18 -25.93 -24.38 0.31
CA VAL A 18 -26.48 -23.01 0.18
C VAL A 18 -27.81 -22.88 0.92
N VAL A 19 -28.67 -23.90 0.87
CA VAL A 19 -29.91 -23.92 1.66
C VAL A 19 -29.61 -23.88 3.16
N LYS A 20 -28.61 -24.63 3.64
CA LYS A 20 -28.16 -24.54 5.04
C LYS A 20 -27.69 -23.14 5.42
N MET A 21 -27.02 -22.41 4.51
CA MET A 21 -26.62 -21.02 4.75
C MET A 21 -27.83 -20.09 4.90
N ALA A 22 -28.87 -20.33 4.10
CA ALA A 22 -30.12 -19.56 4.17
C ALA A 22 -30.93 -19.86 5.43
N ASP A 23 -31.02 -21.15 5.78
CA ASP A 23 -31.71 -21.63 6.98
C ASP A 23 -31.00 -21.24 8.27
N GLN A 24 -29.68 -21.07 8.23
CA GLN A 24 -28.92 -20.52 9.35
C GLN A 24 -29.31 -19.10 9.74
N ARG A 25 -30.33 -18.48 9.09
CA ARG A 25 -30.92 -17.15 9.36
C ARG A 25 -30.01 -16.38 10.30
N MET A 26 -28.96 -15.81 9.72
CA MET A 26 -28.12 -14.90 10.47
C MET A 26 -29.03 -13.73 10.82
N ASN A 27 -29.63 -13.77 12.00
CA ASN A 27 -30.54 -12.75 12.47
C ASN A 27 -29.81 -11.42 12.34
N VAL A 28 -30.40 -10.49 11.59
CA VAL A 28 -29.92 -9.10 11.49
C VAL A 28 -29.84 -8.46 12.88
N GLU A 29 -30.56 -9.04 13.86
CA GLU A 29 -30.58 -8.68 15.29
C GLU A 29 -29.41 -9.24 16.11
N THR A 30 -28.63 -10.18 15.58
CA THR A 30 -27.34 -10.53 16.18
C THR A 30 -26.28 -9.56 15.65
N PRO A 31 -25.54 -8.84 16.52
CA PRO A 31 -24.51 -7.91 16.10
C PRO A 31 -23.28 -8.68 15.58
N TYR A 32 -23.44 -9.43 14.49
CA TYR A 32 -22.37 -10.17 13.82
C TYR A 32 -21.61 -9.33 12.80
N VAL A 33 -22.03 -8.10 12.55
CA VAL A 33 -21.39 -7.25 11.54
C VAL A 33 -20.19 -6.51 12.12
N PHE A 34 -19.27 -7.24 12.77
CA PHE A 34 -17.91 -6.83 13.16
C PHE A 34 -17.57 -6.45 14.61
N PRO A 35 -18.41 -6.05 15.57
CA PRO A 35 -17.91 -5.22 16.68
C PRO A 35 -16.86 -5.89 17.58
N ILE A 36 -17.12 -7.07 18.15
CA ILE A 36 -16.18 -7.66 19.13
C ILE A 36 -14.96 -8.28 18.44
N ALA A 37 -15.17 -9.09 17.41
CA ALA A 37 -14.07 -9.74 16.69
C ALA A 37 -13.15 -8.71 16.03
N PHE A 38 -13.71 -7.63 15.47
CA PHE A 38 -12.93 -6.57 14.83
C PHE A 38 -12.18 -5.72 15.84
N VAL A 39 -12.81 -5.32 16.95
CA VAL A 39 -12.09 -4.63 18.04
C VAL A 39 -10.96 -5.50 18.57
N THR A 40 -11.20 -6.81 18.76
CA THR A 40 -10.18 -7.77 19.16
C THR A 40 -9.05 -7.84 18.12
N LEU A 41 -9.37 -7.90 16.83
CA LEU A 41 -8.38 -7.87 15.75
C LEU A 41 -7.58 -6.58 15.74
N LEU A 42 -8.19 -5.41 15.94
CA LEU A 42 -7.46 -4.14 16.05
C LEU A 42 -6.50 -4.14 17.23
N PHE A 43 -6.89 -4.69 18.39
CA PHE A 43 -5.98 -4.86 19.53
C PHE A 43 -4.83 -5.81 19.21
N ILE A 44 -5.10 -6.95 18.55
CA ILE A 44 -4.07 -7.89 18.12
C ILE A 44 -3.09 -7.20 17.14
N LEU A 45 -3.60 -6.50 16.13
CA LEU A 45 -2.77 -5.76 15.17
C LEU A 45 -1.94 -4.68 15.85
N TYR A 46 -2.51 -3.95 16.81
CA TYR A 46 -1.79 -2.96 17.60
C TYR A 46 -0.67 -3.59 18.44
N PHE A 47 -0.95 -4.71 19.10
CA PHE A 47 0.04 -5.47 19.86
C PHE A 47 1.20 -5.94 18.96
N ILE A 48 0.88 -6.55 17.82
CA ILE A 48 1.89 -7.01 16.85
C ILE A 48 2.68 -5.82 16.29
N ALA A 49 2.03 -4.69 15.98
CA ALA A 49 2.70 -3.50 15.50
C ALA A 49 3.68 -2.93 16.54
N ASN A 50 3.31 -2.93 17.82
CA ASN A 50 4.20 -2.54 18.90
C ASN A 50 5.38 -3.50 19.05
N LEU A 51 5.16 -4.81 18.96
CA LEU A 51 6.22 -5.81 18.97
C LEU A 51 7.20 -5.61 17.79
N LEU A 52 6.66 -5.37 16.59
CA LEU A 52 7.46 -5.04 15.41
C LEU A 52 8.26 -3.76 15.59
N HIS A 53 7.64 -2.69 16.09
CA HIS A 53 8.26 -1.38 16.25
C HIS A 53 9.37 -1.36 17.30
N ASN A 54 9.13 -2.00 18.46
CA ASN A 54 9.97 -1.88 19.64
C ASN A 54 11.00 -3.00 19.78
N LEU A 55 10.75 -4.18 19.20
CA LEU A 55 11.62 -5.35 19.35
C LEU A 55 12.18 -5.84 18.02
N LEU A 56 11.32 -6.31 17.12
CA LEU A 56 11.78 -7.07 15.94
C LEU A 56 12.52 -6.21 14.92
N LEU A 57 11.96 -5.09 14.47
CA LEU A 57 12.61 -4.23 13.48
C LEU A 57 13.91 -3.56 13.99
N PRO A 58 13.98 -3.05 15.23
CA PRO A 58 15.25 -2.62 15.81
C PRO A 58 16.31 -3.72 15.83
N CYS A 59 15.92 -4.96 16.14
CA CYS A 59 16.83 -6.10 16.17
C CYS A 59 17.32 -6.47 14.76
N MET A 60 16.43 -6.49 13.77
CA MET A 60 16.76 -6.89 12.39
C MET A 60 17.53 -5.82 11.61
N VAL A 61 17.15 -4.55 11.78
CA VAL A 61 17.74 -3.41 11.04
C VAL A 61 18.95 -2.82 11.79
N GLY A 62 19.05 -3.07 13.10
CA GLY A 62 20.15 -2.63 13.94
C GLY A 62 20.18 -1.12 14.14
N ARG A 63 21.39 -0.54 14.17
CA ARG A 63 21.60 0.90 14.44
C ARG A 63 20.86 1.81 13.47
N LYS A 64 20.74 1.40 12.19
CA LYS A 64 20.03 2.15 11.14
C LYS A 64 18.57 2.42 11.51
N TRP A 65 17.93 1.61 12.35
CA TRP A 65 16.55 1.84 12.79
C TRP A 65 16.40 3.16 13.55
N ARG A 66 17.39 3.52 14.38
CA ARG A 66 17.35 4.75 15.19
C ARG A 66 17.47 6.01 14.34
N ASP A 67 18.15 5.91 13.20
CA ASP A 67 18.35 7.02 12.26
C ASP A 67 17.11 7.30 11.39
N ILE A 68 16.16 6.35 11.33
CA ILE A 68 14.93 6.50 10.54
C ILE A 68 13.93 7.38 11.32
N LYS A 69 13.43 8.43 10.65
CA LYS A 69 12.37 9.31 11.18
C LYS A 69 11.18 8.48 11.69
N ALA A 70 10.60 8.88 12.82
CA ALA A 70 9.52 8.13 13.49
C ALA A 70 8.33 7.81 12.54
N GLU A 71 7.98 8.75 11.66
CA GLU A 71 6.95 8.57 10.64
C GLU A 71 7.25 7.40 9.67
N HIS A 72 8.49 7.31 9.20
CA HIS A 72 8.93 6.23 8.31
C HIS A 72 9.04 4.90 9.05
N ARG A 73 9.41 4.90 10.34
CA ARG A 73 9.41 3.68 11.17
C ARG A 73 8.02 3.06 11.28
N ARG A 74 6.99 3.87 11.57
CA ARG A 74 5.60 3.37 11.58
C ARG A 74 5.16 2.84 10.23
N THR A 75 5.54 3.53 9.15
CA THR A 75 5.23 3.08 7.78
C THR A 75 5.89 1.73 7.48
N LEU A 76 7.14 1.52 7.90
CA LEU A 76 7.84 0.23 7.76
C LEU A 76 7.16 -0.90 8.53
N VAL A 77 6.70 -0.63 9.77
CA VAL A 77 5.92 -1.60 10.56
C VAL A 77 4.66 -2.01 9.80
N VAL A 78 3.94 -1.04 9.23
CA VAL A 78 2.72 -1.30 8.45
C VAL A 78 3.03 -2.12 7.21
N TYR A 79 4.13 -1.87 6.49
CA TYR A 79 4.50 -2.71 5.33
C TYR A 79 4.72 -4.17 5.70
N VAL A 80 5.38 -4.44 6.84
CA VAL A 80 5.57 -5.81 7.33
C VAL A 80 4.23 -6.44 7.72
N LEU A 81 3.39 -5.70 8.45
CA LEU A 81 2.08 -6.18 8.86
C LEU A 81 1.19 -6.48 7.64
N GLN A 82 1.18 -5.59 6.64
CA GLN A 82 0.47 -5.81 5.40
C GLN A 82 1.00 -7.03 4.66
N LEU A 83 2.32 -7.17 4.52
CA LEU A 83 2.92 -8.34 3.89
C LEU A 83 2.48 -9.64 4.58
N VAL A 84 2.56 -9.72 5.90
CA VAL A 84 2.21 -10.94 6.66
C VAL A 84 0.71 -11.25 6.57
N ILE A 85 -0.15 -10.28 6.89
CA ILE A 85 -1.59 -10.50 6.95
C ILE A 85 -2.16 -10.74 5.55
N THR A 86 -1.77 -9.97 4.53
CA THR A 86 -2.25 -10.23 3.16
C THR A 86 -1.78 -11.59 2.64
N THR A 87 -0.56 -12.02 2.97
CA THR A 87 -0.07 -13.37 2.59
C THR A 87 -0.90 -14.48 3.26
N LEU A 88 -1.22 -14.34 4.55
CA LEU A 88 -2.11 -15.26 5.25
C LEU A 88 -3.49 -15.31 4.57
N VAL A 89 -4.05 -14.14 4.24
CA VAL A 89 -5.35 -14.05 3.58
C VAL A 89 -5.30 -14.67 2.17
N VAL A 90 -4.23 -14.47 1.39
CA VAL A 90 -4.06 -15.18 0.09
C VAL A 90 -4.10 -16.69 0.31
N ALA A 91 -3.37 -17.23 1.29
CA ALA A 91 -3.37 -18.67 1.56
C ALA A 91 -4.78 -19.18 1.92
N MET A 92 -5.52 -18.41 2.73
CA MET A 92 -6.93 -18.71 3.04
C MET A 92 -7.81 -18.66 1.78
N GLN A 93 -7.66 -17.65 0.91
CA GLN A 93 -8.40 -17.56 -0.34
C GLN A 93 -8.11 -18.74 -1.28
N LEU A 94 -6.84 -19.15 -1.39
CA LEU A 94 -6.43 -20.31 -2.19
C LEU A 94 -7.08 -21.61 -1.69
N SER A 95 -7.23 -21.78 -0.37
CA SER A 95 -7.93 -22.94 0.21
C SER A 95 -9.42 -23.04 -0.19
N VAL A 96 -10.02 -21.91 -0.58
CA VAL A 96 -11.44 -21.82 -1.00
C VAL A 96 -11.62 -21.48 -2.47
N CYS A 97 -10.57 -21.53 -3.30
CA CYS A 97 -10.66 -21.26 -4.74
C CYS A 97 -11.69 -22.12 -5.47
N SER A 98 -12.00 -23.31 -4.94
CA SER A 98 -13.08 -24.17 -5.47
C SER A 98 -14.48 -23.52 -5.48
N LEU A 99 -14.69 -22.42 -4.75
CA LEU A 99 -15.89 -21.59 -4.86
C LEU A 99 -16.08 -21.02 -6.26
N ILE A 100 -14.99 -20.67 -6.96
CA ILE A 100 -15.03 -20.17 -8.35
C ILE A 100 -15.59 -21.24 -9.29
N SER A 101 -15.36 -22.53 -8.98
CA SER A 101 -15.93 -23.67 -9.69
C SER A 101 -17.32 -24.08 -9.16
N LEU A 102 -18.03 -23.18 -8.47
CA LEU A 102 -19.39 -23.37 -7.95
C LEU A 102 -19.54 -24.52 -6.92
N ARG A 103 -18.45 -24.92 -6.27
CA ARG A 103 -18.44 -25.95 -5.22
C ARG A 103 -18.62 -25.31 -3.84
N PHE A 104 -19.84 -24.94 -3.51
CA PHE A 104 -20.19 -24.29 -2.25
C PHE A 104 -20.16 -25.24 -1.06
N ALA A 105 -19.71 -24.72 0.07
CA ALA A 105 -19.77 -25.36 1.38
C ALA A 105 -19.75 -24.25 2.45
N LEU A 106 -20.45 -24.45 3.57
CA LEU A 106 -20.60 -23.43 4.61
C LEU A 106 -19.25 -22.91 5.13
N TRP A 107 -18.32 -23.81 5.43
CA TRP A 107 -17.01 -23.46 5.94
C TRP A 107 -16.22 -22.58 4.95
N LYS A 108 -16.38 -22.77 3.63
CA LYS A 108 -15.69 -21.96 2.62
C LYS A 108 -16.19 -20.52 2.63
N VAL A 109 -17.50 -20.32 2.78
CA VAL A 109 -18.09 -18.98 2.90
C VAL A 109 -17.64 -18.30 4.19
N ASN A 110 -17.54 -19.05 5.30
CA ASN A 110 -17.01 -18.53 6.56
C ASN A 110 -15.53 -18.13 6.45
N VAL A 111 -14.72 -18.86 5.69
CA VAL A 111 -13.34 -18.46 5.38
C VAL A 111 -13.33 -17.14 4.59
N VAL A 112 -14.20 -16.96 3.58
CA VAL A 112 -14.29 -15.68 2.84
C VAL A 112 -14.66 -14.52 3.77
N ARG A 113 -15.61 -14.73 4.70
CA ARG A 113 -15.96 -13.74 5.73
C ARG A 113 -14.77 -13.40 6.63
N ALA A 114 -14.02 -14.41 7.08
CA ALA A 114 -12.81 -14.20 7.88
C ALA A 114 -11.74 -13.41 7.10
N CYS A 115 -11.54 -13.72 5.82
CA CYS A 115 -10.66 -12.95 4.93
C CYS A 115 -11.08 -11.48 4.83
N ALA A 116 -12.37 -11.22 4.58
CA ALA A 116 -12.90 -9.84 4.54
C ALA A 116 -12.66 -9.11 5.87
N CYS A 117 -12.84 -9.81 7.00
CA CYS A 117 -12.64 -9.24 8.32
C CYS A 117 -11.17 -8.86 8.60
N LEU A 118 -10.24 -9.76 8.26
CA LEU A 118 -8.81 -9.52 8.41
C LEU A 118 -8.33 -8.35 7.56
N ILE A 119 -8.77 -8.25 6.30
CA ILE A 119 -8.40 -7.14 5.41
C ILE A 119 -9.01 -5.82 5.86
N ALA A 120 -10.29 -5.80 6.24
CA ALA A 120 -10.92 -4.60 6.76
C ALA A 120 -10.22 -4.11 8.04
N ALA A 121 -9.85 -5.03 8.94
CA ALA A 121 -9.15 -4.68 10.18
C ALA A 121 -7.76 -4.12 9.90
N LEU A 122 -7.02 -4.75 8.97
CA LEU A 122 -5.72 -4.29 8.53
C LEU A 122 -5.77 -2.88 7.91
N TYR A 123 -6.74 -2.63 7.03
CA TYR A 123 -6.89 -1.35 6.35
C TYR A 123 -7.31 -0.23 7.30
N LEU A 124 -8.25 -0.50 8.20
CA LEU A 124 -8.63 0.47 9.22
C LEU A 124 -7.49 0.73 10.20
N PHE A 125 -6.77 -0.33 10.61
CA PHE A 125 -5.59 -0.19 11.45
C PHE A 125 -4.54 0.70 10.77
N GLU A 126 -4.26 0.49 9.49
CA GLU A 126 -3.33 1.35 8.76
C GLU A 126 -3.77 2.82 8.74
N LEU A 127 -5.05 3.08 8.47
CA LEU A 127 -5.63 4.42 8.46
C LEU A 127 -5.44 5.15 9.79
N ILE A 128 -5.53 4.43 10.91
CA ILE A 128 -5.37 4.99 12.26
C ILE A 128 -3.88 5.10 12.65
N TYR A 129 -3.08 4.09 12.32
CA TYR A 129 -1.70 3.96 12.81
C TYR A 129 -0.71 4.85 12.05
N ARG A 130 -0.91 5.07 10.74
CA ARG A 130 -0.05 5.93 9.92
C ARG A 130 -0.36 7.40 10.12
N TYR A 131 0.69 8.22 10.22
CA TYR A 131 0.55 9.67 10.36
C TYR A 131 0.07 10.36 9.08
N ARG A 132 0.54 9.89 7.92
CA ARG A 132 0.23 10.48 6.62
C ARG A 132 -0.02 9.38 5.59
N MET A 133 -1.07 9.61 4.83
CA MET A 133 -1.56 8.70 3.82
C MET A 133 -2.02 9.51 2.61
N THR A 134 -1.71 9.05 1.41
CA THR A 134 -2.13 9.74 0.19
C THR A 134 -3.61 9.48 -0.07
N TYR A 135 -4.33 10.47 -0.59
CA TYR A 135 -5.77 10.36 -0.85
C TYR A 135 -6.16 9.14 -1.71
N PRO A 136 -5.43 8.77 -2.79
CA PRO A 136 -5.78 7.58 -3.57
C PRO A 136 -5.74 6.30 -2.75
N MET A 137 -4.82 6.19 -1.80
CA MET A 137 -4.67 5.00 -0.96
C MET A 137 -5.76 4.96 0.13
N ILE A 138 -6.14 6.12 0.69
CA ILE A 138 -7.30 6.23 1.59
C ILE A 138 -8.58 5.80 0.84
N ALA A 139 -8.79 6.31 -0.37
CA ALA A 139 -9.93 5.96 -1.19
C ALA A 139 -9.95 4.46 -1.52
N HIS A 140 -8.82 3.87 -1.92
CA HIS A 140 -8.68 2.43 -2.13
C HIS A 140 -9.12 1.62 -0.91
N HIS A 141 -8.64 1.98 0.29
CA HIS A 141 -9.00 1.27 1.52
C HIS A 141 -10.48 1.34 1.83
N LEU A 142 -11.06 2.55 1.76
CA LEU A 142 -12.48 2.76 2.03
C LEU A 142 -13.37 2.03 1.03
N ILE A 143 -13.08 2.15 -0.27
CA ILE A 143 -13.85 1.49 -1.33
C ILE A 143 -13.73 -0.02 -1.21
N THR A 144 -12.53 -0.56 -0.93
CA THR A 144 -12.33 -2.00 -0.76
C THR A 144 -13.14 -2.53 0.42
N CYS A 145 -13.08 -1.87 1.59
CA CYS A 145 -13.85 -2.28 2.77
C CYS A 145 -15.35 -2.22 2.52
N PHE A 146 -15.82 -1.15 1.87
CA PHE A 146 -17.22 -0.99 1.49
C PHE A 146 -17.68 -2.08 0.51
N ALA A 147 -16.91 -2.34 -0.56
CA ALA A 147 -17.25 -3.32 -1.59
C ALA A 147 -17.35 -4.75 -1.01
N MET A 148 -16.39 -5.16 -0.18
CA MET A 148 -16.42 -6.47 0.48
C MET A 148 -17.63 -6.60 1.43
N SER A 149 -17.92 -5.56 2.21
CA SER A 149 -19.07 -5.54 3.12
C SER A 149 -20.38 -5.60 2.35
N LEU A 150 -20.48 -4.83 1.26
CA LEU A 150 -21.63 -4.84 0.36
C LEU A 150 -21.87 -6.23 -0.22
N ALA A 151 -20.83 -6.91 -0.72
CA ALA A 151 -20.96 -8.26 -1.26
C ALA A 151 -21.49 -9.28 -0.23
N LEU A 152 -21.03 -9.20 1.02
CA LEU A 152 -21.53 -10.06 2.11
C LEU A 152 -22.99 -9.75 2.45
N VAL A 153 -23.35 -8.47 2.57
CA VAL A 153 -24.72 -8.03 2.83
C VAL A 153 -25.65 -8.47 1.69
N MET A 154 -25.23 -8.36 0.43
CA MET A 154 -26.04 -8.82 -0.71
C MET A 154 -26.23 -10.33 -0.69
N CYS A 155 -25.18 -11.10 -0.39
CA CYS A 155 -25.30 -12.55 -0.22
C CYS A 155 -26.35 -12.90 0.85
N GLU A 156 -26.37 -12.18 1.97
CA GLU A 156 -27.29 -12.44 3.09
C GLU A 156 -28.72 -11.99 2.79
N ARG A 157 -28.89 -10.81 2.20
CA ARG A 157 -30.22 -10.26 1.91
C ARG A 157 -30.91 -10.97 0.76
N LEU A 158 -30.15 -11.40 -0.24
CA LEU A 158 -30.68 -12.03 -1.45
C LEU A 158 -30.56 -13.55 -1.46
N GLN A 159 -29.82 -14.13 -0.50
CA GLN A 159 -29.56 -15.57 -0.45
C GLN A 159 -28.92 -16.10 -1.74
N ASP A 160 -28.14 -15.25 -2.40
CA ASP A 160 -27.48 -15.54 -3.66
C ASP A 160 -25.96 -15.70 -3.40
N PRO A 161 -25.43 -16.93 -3.53
CA PRO A 161 -24.03 -17.21 -3.22
C PRO A 161 -23.06 -16.65 -4.28
N SER A 162 -23.54 -16.13 -5.42
CA SER A 162 -22.70 -15.48 -6.43
C SER A 162 -21.98 -14.26 -5.87
N TYR A 163 -22.61 -13.53 -4.93
CA TYR A 163 -22.03 -12.36 -4.29
C TYR A 163 -20.81 -12.73 -3.42
N VAL A 164 -20.76 -13.93 -2.85
CA VAL A 164 -19.56 -14.42 -2.13
C VAL A 164 -18.38 -14.56 -3.07
N ILE A 165 -18.60 -15.05 -4.30
CA ILE A 165 -17.53 -15.17 -5.30
C ILE A 165 -17.06 -13.78 -5.73
N THR A 166 -17.97 -12.83 -5.97
CA THR A 166 -17.59 -11.44 -6.27
C THR A 166 -16.77 -10.83 -5.11
N GLY A 167 -17.20 -11.04 -3.86
CA GLY A 167 -16.46 -10.60 -2.68
C GLY A 167 -15.08 -11.25 -2.58
N LEU A 168 -14.97 -12.55 -2.84
CA LEU A 168 -13.69 -13.28 -2.88
C LEU A 168 -12.73 -12.67 -3.90
N LEU A 169 -13.24 -12.33 -5.10
CA LEU A 169 -12.45 -11.70 -6.16
C LEU A 169 -12.02 -10.27 -5.81
N TRP A 170 -12.88 -9.47 -5.18
CA TRP A 170 -12.49 -8.15 -4.66
C TRP A 170 -11.44 -8.23 -3.55
N ILE A 171 -11.56 -9.18 -2.61
CA ILE A 171 -10.51 -9.42 -1.59
C ILE A 171 -9.18 -9.75 -2.29
N PHE A 172 -9.21 -10.50 -3.39
CA PHE A 172 -8.01 -10.85 -4.15
C PHE A 172 -7.29 -9.62 -4.72
N GLN A 173 -8.00 -8.51 -4.93
CA GLN A 173 -7.37 -7.25 -5.26
C GLN A 173 -6.56 -6.73 -4.07
N ALA A 174 -7.14 -6.66 -2.88
CA ALA A 174 -6.41 -6.22 -1.68
C ALA A 174 -5.18 -7.08 -1.35
N THR A 175 -5.25 -8.38 -1.64
CA THR A 175 -4.27 -9.35 -1.17
C THR A 175 -3.15 -9.65 -2.16
N THR A 176 -3.04 -8.94 -3.27
CA THR A 176 -1.99 -9.20 -4.29
C THR A 176 -0.97 -8.07 -4.41
N GLU A 177 -0.73 -7.35 -3.31
CA GLU A 177 0.17 -6.18 -3.23
C GLU A 177 1.50 -6.47 -2.51
N GLN A 178 1.79 -7.73 -2.18
CA GLN A 178 2.97 -8.13 -1.40
C GLN A 178 4.28 -7.61 -2.00
N THR A 179 4.44 -7.73 -3.32
CA THR A 179 5.66 -7.30 -4.01
C THR A 179 5.85 -5.78 -3.91
N THR A 180 4.76 -5.01 -3.95
CA THR A 180 4.77 -3.56 -3.74
C THR A 180 5.22 -3.21 -2.33
N PHE A 181 4.72 -3.90 -1.29
CA PHE A 181 5.17 -3.67 0.09
C PHE A 181 6.64 -4.02 0.28
N VAL A 182 7.12 -5.12 -0.32
CA VAL A 182 8.54 -5.47 -0.32
C VAL A 182 9.38 -4.38 -1.00
N ALA A 183 8.97 -3.90 -2.18
CA ALA A 183 9.65 -2.83 -2.90
C ALA A 183 9.77 -1.55 -2.05
N LEU A 184 8.66 -1.12 -1.45
CA LEU A 184 8.59 0.08 -0.62
C LEU A 184 9.38 -0.07 0.68
N PHE A 185 9.38 -1.26 1.30
CA PHE A 185 10.18 -1.56 2.47
C PHE A 185 11.68 -1.45 2.15
N MET A 186 12.14 -2.09 1.09
CA MET A 186 13.53 -2.03 0.62
C MET A 186 13.94 -0.60 0.25
N TYR A 187 13.05 0.16 -0.38
CA TYR A 187 13.26 1.57 -0.71
C TYR A 187 13.56 2.40 0.53
N ARG A 188 12.77 2.23 1.59
CA ARG A 188 12.94 2.96 2.85
C ARG A 188 14.20 2.55 3.61
N LEU A 189 14.67 1.32 3.44
CA LEU A 189 15.96 0.85 3.95
C LEU A 189 17.17 1.26 3.09
N LYS A 190 16.96 2.04 2.03
CA LYS A 190 17.99 2.49 1.10
C LYS A 190 18.77 1.33 0.45
N ALA A 191 18.03 0.31 0.00
CA ALA A 191 18.61 -0.81 -0.74
C ALA A 191 19.24 -0.35 -2.07
N PRO A 192 20.20 -1.11 -2.64
CA PRO A 192 20.86 -0.77 -3.91
C PRO A 192 19.89 -0.47 -5.05
N ALA A 193 20.14 0.63 -5.78
CA ALA A 193 19.25 1.14 -6.83
C ALA A 193 18.93 0.11 -7.93
N ARG A 194 19.92 -0.69 -8.35
CA ARG A 194 19.75 -1.72 -9.38
C ARG A 194 18.73 -2.78 -8.98
N MET A 195 18.80 -3.27 -7.74
CA MET A 195 17.83 -4.23 -7.22
C MET A 195 16.46 -3.57 -7.09
N LEU A 196 16.44 -2.36 -6.55
CA LEU A 196 15.20 -1.65 -6.26
C LEU A 196 14.39 -1.31 -7.52
N ARG A 197 15.05 -0.90 -8.60
CA ARG A 197 14.44 -0.69 -9.93
C ARG A 197 13.73 -1.94 -10.43
N THR A 198 14.40 -3.09 -10.37
CA THR A 198 13.83 -4.37 -10.82
C THR A 198 12.62 -4.75 -9.98
N VAL A 199 12.72 -4.65 -8.65
CA VAL A 199 11.61 -5.00 -7.75
C VAL A 199 10.41 -4.07 -7.95
N PHE A 200 10.61 -2.76 -8.13
CA PHE A 200 9.52 -1.81 -8.42
C PHE A 200 8.80 -2.12 -9.74
N ARG A 201 9.55 -2.45 -10.80
CA ARG A 201 8.95 -2.80 -12.10
C ARG A 201 8.15 -4.09 -12.02
N ILE A 202 8.70 -5.12 -11.38
CA ILE A 202 7.99 -6.38 -11.13
C ILE A 202 6.71 -6.10 -10.34
N ALA A 203 6.80 -5.32 -9.26
CA ALA A 203 5.66 -5.00 -8.41
C ALA A 203 4.55 -4.25 -9.16
N ALA A 204 4.91 -3.27 -10.00
CA ALA A 204 3.95 -2.53 -10.81
C ALA A 204 3.23 -3.43 -11.84
N VAL A 205 3.98 -4.26 -12.57
CA VAL A 205 3.41 -5.18 -13.57
C VAL A 205 2.53 -6.23 -12.91
N GLN A 206 3.05 -6.87 -11.85
CA GLN A 206 2.31 -7.86 -11.07
C GLN A 206 1.01 -7.26 -10.54
N SER A 207 1.06 -6.06 -9.96
CA SER A 207 -0.14 -5.38 -9.47
C SER A 207 -1.18 -5.21 -10.59
N ILE A 208 -0.81 -4.66 -11.75
CA ILE A 208 -1.74 -4.51 -12.88
C ILE A 208 -2.33 -5.85 -13.31
N VAL A 209 -1.50 -6.86 -13.57
CA VAL A 209 -1.97 -8.16 -14.09
C VAL A 209 -3.00 -8.80 -13.15
N PHE A 210 -2.69 -8.88 -11.86
CA PHE A 210 -3.58 -9.53 -10.89
C PHE A 210 -4.86 -8.73 -10.62
N LYS A 211 -4.78 -7.38 -10.61
CA LYS A 211 -5.94 -6.51 -10.40
C LYS A 211 -6.90 -6.57 -11.59
N PHE A 212 -6.40 -6.48 -12.82
CA PHE A 212 -7.24 -6.62 -14.01
C PHE A 212 -7.82 -8.03 -14.16
N ALA A 213 -7.07 -9.08 -13.82
CA ALA A 213 -7.61 -10.44 -13.80
C ALA A 213 -8.78 -10.57 -12.80
N SER A 214 -8.65 -10.00 -11.60
CA SER A 214 -9.74 -9.95 -10.63
C SER A 214 -10.95 -9.16 -11.15
N ILE A 215 -10.75 -7.96 -11.70
CA ILE A 215 -11.82 -7.13 -12.27
C ILE A 215 -12.55 -7.87 -13.40
N ALA A 216 -11.81 -8.54 -14.30
CA ALA A 216 -12.41 -9.35 -15.35
C ALA A 216 -13.26 -10.48 -14.75
N GLY A 217 -12.78 -11.13 -13.68
CA GLY A 217 -13.53 -12.13 -12.94
C GLY A 217 -14.82 -11.59 -12.31
N THR A 218 -14.77 -10.41 -11.68
CA THR A 218 -15.97 -9.80 -11.07
C THR A 218 -16.99 -9.40 -12.14
N ILE A 219 -16.53 -8.85 -13.27
CA ILE A 219 -17.40 -8.51 -14.41
C ILE A 219 -18.05 -9.77 -14.97
N TRP A 220 -17.30 -10.86 -15.11
CA TRP A 220 -17.85 -12.14 -15.56
C TRP A 220 -18.95 -12.66 -14.61
N MET A 221 -18.69 -12.64 -13.30
CA MET A 221 -19.69 -13.01 -12.28
C MET A 221 -20.94 -12.12 -12.37
N TRP A 222 -20.74 -10.82 -12.52
CA TRP A 222 -21.82 -9.83 -12.64
C TRP A 222 -22.70 -10.10 -13.86
N ILE A 223 -22.11 -10.21 -15.06
CA ILE A 223 -22.83 -10.46 -16.31
C ILE A 223 -23.58 -11.79 -16.25
N LYS A 224 -22.94 -12.83 -15.73
CA LYS A 224 -23.46 -14.19 -15.79
C LYS A 224 -24.58 -14.45 -14.77
N PHE A 225 -24.46 -13.93 -13.56
CA PHE A 225 -25.32 -14.33 -12.45
C PHE A 225 -26.09 -13.18 -11.79
N GLN A 226 -25.61 -11.94 -11.83
CA GLN A 226 -26.15 -10.85 -11.00
C GLN A 226 -26.98 -9.84 -11.81
N ARG A 227 -26.58 -9.52 -13.04
CA ARG A 227 -27.21 -8.48 -13.88
C ARG A 227 -28.67 -8.77 -14.25
N ARG A 228 -29.07 -10.04 -14.31
CA ARG A 228 -30.39 -10.47 -14.82
C ARG A 228 -31.45 -10.57 -13.73
N ALA A 229 -31.14 -10.15 -12.51
CA ALA A 229 -32.04 -10.26 -11.39
C ALA A 229 -32.83 -8.97 -11.19
N ASP A 230 -34.15 -9.09 -11.00
CA ASP A 230 -35.05 -7.96 -10.84
C ASP A 230 -35.32 -7.63 -9.37
N GLY A 231 -35.29 -6.34 -9.02
CA GLY A 231 -35.64 -5.83 -7.69
C GLY A 231 -34.82 -4.62 -7.28
N GLN A 232 -35.33 -3.83 -6.32
CA GLN A 232 -34.68 -2.58 -5.87
C GLN A 232 -33.25 -2.81 -5.34
N LEU A 233 -33.03 -3.90 -4.61
CA LEU A 233 -31.69 -4.26 -4.11
C LEU A 233 -30.72 -4.61 -5.24
N TYR A 234 -31.18 -5.31 -6.29
CA TYR A 234 -30.36 -5.64 -7.45
C TYR A 234 -29.98 -4.39 -8.24
N THR A 235 -30.91 -3.45 -8.44
CA THR A 235 -30.61 -2.16 -9.06
C THR A 235 -29.60 -1.34 -8.25
N ALA A 236 -29.75 -1.30 -6.92
CA ALA A 236 -28.79 -0.64 -6.04
C ALA A 236 -27.41 -1.31 -6.10
N TRP A 237 -27.37 -2.64 -6.12
CA TRP A 237 -26.13 -3.40 -6.31
C TRP A 237 -25.46 -3.05 -7.63
N ASP A 238 -26.18 -3.03 -8.75
CA ASP A 238 -25.58 -2.76 -10.07
C ASP A 238 -24.91 -1.39 -10.12
N ALA A 239 -25.56 -0.36 -9.57
CA ALA A 239 -24.98 0.98 -9.48
C ALA A 239 -23.73 0.99 -8.58
N LEU A 240 -23.83 0.45 -7.36
CA LEU A 240 -22.72 0.43 -6.40
C LEU A 240 -21.56 -0.45 -6.86
N TYR A 241 -21.84 -1.56 -7.54
CA TYR A 241 -20.86 -2.47 -8.11
C TYR A 241 -19.97 -1.75 -9.12
N TRP A 242 -20.55 -0.99 -10.05
CA TRP A 242 -19.79 -0.23 -11.04
C TRP A 242 -19.01 0.93 -10.42
N ILE A 243 -19.60 1.65 -9.45
CA ILE A 243 -18.91 2.70 -8.71
C ILE A 243 -17.67 2.13 -8.00
N CYS A 244 -17.82 1.01 -7.27
CA CYS A 244 -16.73 0.37 -6.58
C CYS A 244 -15.67 -0.17 -7.55
N THR A 245 -16.09 -0.88 -8.60
CA THR A 245 -15.18 -1.49 -9.58
C THR A 245 -14.38 -0.43 -10.34
N ALA A 246 -15.02 0.65 -10.79
CA ALA A 246 -14.35 1.75 -11.46
C ALA A 246 -13.42 2.52 -10.51
N GLY A 247 -13.86 2.82 -9.29
CA GLY A 247 -13.05 3.50 -8.28
C GLY A 247 -11.80 2.68 -7.90
N LEU A 248 -11.95 1.38 -7.71
CA LEU A 248 -10.82 0.47 -7.50
C LEU A 248 -9.91 0.42 -8.74
N ALA A 249 -10.46 0.27 -9.95
CA ALA A 249 -9.64 0.26 -11.17
C ALA A 249 -8.77 1.53 -11.30
N VAL A 250 -9.33 2.71 -11.07
CA VAL A 250 -8.62 3.99 -11.15
C VAL A 250 -7.50 4.06 -10.09
N THR A 251 -7.81 3.76 -8.84
CA THR A 251 -6.81 3.79 -7.76
C THR A 251 -5.69 2.78 -7.98
N GLN A 252 -5.99 1.62 -8.57
CA GLN A 252 -5.04 0.56 -8.88
C GLN A 252 -4.11 0.92 -10.05
N VAL A 253 -4.66 1.47 -11.13
CA VAL A 253 -3.85 1.97 -12.26
C VAL A 253 -2.93 3.10 -11.80
N TRP A 254 -3.46 4.04 -11.02
CA TRP A 254 -2.68 5.13 -10.44
C TRP A 254 -1.54 4.60 -9.54
N GLY A 255 -1.86 3.69 -8.62
CA GLY A 255 -0.89 3.09 -7.72
C GLY A 255 0.24 2.40 -8.47
N ALA A 256 -0.08 1.55 -9.45
CA ALA A 256 0.92 0.86 -10.26
C ALA A 256 1.79 1.84 -11.08
N TRP A 257 1.19 2.90 -11.63
CA TRP A 257 1.91 3.94 -12.35
C TRP A 257 2.91 4.67 -11.46
N VAL A 258 2.53 5.03 -10.23
CA VAL A 258 3.44 5.65 -9.25
C VAL A 258 4.59 4.70 -8.89
N VAL A 259 4.28 3.42 -8.62
CA VAL A 259 5.29 2.38 -8.32
C VAL A 259 6.27 2.21 -9.48
N TRP A 260 5.78 2.22 -10.72
CA TRP A 260 6.62 2.17 -11.92
C TRP A 260 7.53 3.40 -12.04
N LYS A 261 6.98 4.61 -11.88
CA LYS A 261 7.74 5.87 -11.94
C LYS A 261 8.78 5.99 -10.82
N MET A 262 8.51 5.43 -9.65
CA MET A 262 9.52 5.30 -8.60
C MET A 262 10.68 4.42 -9.07
N GLY A 263 10.40 3.30 -9.73
CA GLY A 263 11.42 2.44 -10.33
C GLY A 263 12.33 3.17 -11.33
N ASP A 264 11.76 3.97 -12.22
CA ASP A 264 12.52 4.66 -13.28
C ASP A 264 13.30 5.89 -12.76
N SER A 265 12.75 6.62 -11.79
CA SER A 265 13.40 7.83 -11.23
C SER A 265 14.51 7.54 -10.23
N LEU A 266 14.68 6.29 -9.79
CA LEU A 266 15.69 5.90 -8.81
C LEU A 266 17.12 6.07 -9.31
N GLU A 267 17.38 5.73 -10.56
CA GLU A 267 18.72 5.80 -11.15
C GLU A 267 19.22 7.26 -11.18
N GLN A 268 18.36 8.20 -11.60
CA GLN A 268 18.69 9.62 -11.61
C GLN A 268 19.00 10.15 -10.20
N ARG A 269 18.20 9.78 -9.19
CA ARG A 269 18.38 10.26 -7.81
C ARG A 269 19.61 9.68 -7.14
N TYR A 270 19.93 8.42 -7.40
CA TYR A 270 21.15 7.81 -6.86
C TYR A 270 22.40 8.36 -7.55
N SER A 271 22.38 8.54 -8.87
CA SER A 271 23.50 9.15 -9.59
C SER A 271 23.77 10.59 -9.15
N GLN A 272 22.72 11.41 -8.96
CA GLN A 272 22.87 12.77 -8.41
C GLN A 272 23.44 12.76 -6.98
N LYS A 273 22.99 11.83 -6.13
CA LYS A 273 23.47 11.74 -4.75
C LYS A 273 24.94 11.28 -4.66
N SER A 274 25.34 10.34 -5.51
CA SER A 274 26.74 9.92 -5.62
C SER A 274 27.62 11.06 -6.13
N GLN A 275 27.19 11.80 -7.16
CA GLN A 275 27.92 12.98 -7.64
C GLN A 275 28.06 14.06 -6.56
N GLN A 276 27.00 14.31 -5.79
CA GLN A 276 27.02 15.28 -4.69
C GLN A 276 27.94 14.84 -3.54
N GLU A 277 27.98 13.55 -3.20
CA GLU A 277 28.89 13.00 -2.20
C GLU A 277 30.36 13.04 -2.67
N ASP A 278 30.61 12.80 -3.96
CA ASP A 278 31.94 12.95 -4.56
C ASP A 278 32.39 14.42 -4.53
N GLU A 279 31.54 15.37 -4.95
CA GLU A 279 31.85 16.82 -4.87
C GLU A 279 32.12 17.29 -3.43
N LEU A 280 31.37 16.78 -2.46
CA LEU A 280 31.58 17.04 -1.02
C LEU A 280 32.83 16.36 -0.44
N GLN A 281 33.35 15.30 -1.06
CA GLN A 281 34.65 14.72 -0.71
C GLN A 281 35.82 15.43 -1.40
N PHE A 282 35.64 15.94 -2.61
CA PHE A 282 36.68 16.70 -3.32
C PHE A 282 36.86 18.13 -2.78
N THR A 283 35.81 18.78 -2.28
CA THR A 283 35.89 20.12 -1.68
C THR A 283 36.82 20.22 -0.45
N PRO A 284 36.79 19.33 0.55
CA PRO A 284 37.73 19.41 1.69
C PRO A 284 39.18 19.10 1.29
N VAL A 285 39.41 18.25 0.29
CA VAL A 285 40.76 17.94 -0.22
C VAL A 285 41.33 19.13 -0.99
N LEU A 286 40.53 19.81 -1.81
CA LEU A 286 40.94 21.03 -2.51
C LEU A 286 41.18 22.21 -1.56
N VAL A 287 40.36 22.37 -0.51
CA VAL A 287 40.57 23.42 0.52
C VAL A 287 41.80 23.13 1.36
N ALA A 288 42.05 21.88 1.76
CA ALA A 288 43.26 21.48 2.50
C ALA A 288 44.53 21.61 1.63
N SER A 289 44.47 21.20 0.36
CA SER A 289 45.56 21.33 -0.60
C SER A 289 45.89 22.80 -0.91
N ASN A 290 44.88 23.65 -1.08
CA ASN A 290 45.08 25.09 -1.33
C ASN A 290 45.56 25.83 -0.07
N ALA A 291 45.12 25.43 1.13
CA ALA A 291 45.63 25.96 2.39
C ALA A 291 47.10 25.58 2.61
N ALA A 292 47.49 24.34 2.31
CA ALA A 292 48.88 23.88 2.38
C ALA A 292 49.77 24.64 1.36
N ARG A 293 49.27 24.86 0.14
CA ARG A 293 49.98 25.62 -0.90
C ARG A 293 50.13 27.11 -0.56
N MET A 294 49.14 27.70 0.12
CA MET A 294 49.22 29.06 0.66
C MET A 294 50.16 29.20 1.87
N GLN A 295 50.28 28.16 2.72
CA GLN A 295 51.28 28.15 3.79
C GLN A 295 52.70 28.02 3.23
N GLN A 296 52.87 27.20 2.19
CA GLN A 296 54.16 27.05 1.51
C GLN A 296 54.57 28.34 0.77
N SER A 297 53.64 29.05 0.12
CA SER A 297 53.94 30.33 -0.51
C SER A 297 54.23 31.45 0.51
N ARG A 298 53.62 31.41 1.71
CA ARG A 298 53.90 32.35 2.81
C ARG A 298 55.26 32.13 3.48
N GLN A 299 55.74 30.88 3.55
CA GLN A 299 57.09 30.59 4.06
C GLN A 299 58.19 30.98 3.06
N SER A 300 57.91 31.00 1.76
CA SER A 300 58.85 31.46 0.73
C SER A 300 58.91 32.99 0.57
N SER A 301 58.04 33.75 1.23
CA SER A 301 57.90 35.20 1.05
C SER A 301 58.10 36.01 2.34
N THR A 302 58.64 35.41 3.41
CA THR A 302 58.96 36.12 4.66
C THR A 302 60.35 36.79 4.65
N THR A 303 60.78 37.31 3.50
CA THR A 303 61.90 38.28 3.39
C THR A 303 61.67 39.22 2.21
N ALA A 304 60.57 39.98 2.19
CA ALA A 304 60.52 41.28 1.52
C ALA A 304 59.21 42.03 1.79
N SER A 305 59.37 43.33 2.05
CA SER A 305 58.40 44.43 1.94
C SER A 305 57.19 44.44 2.87
N VAL A 306 57.37 45.24 3.92
CA VAL A 306 56.43 46.26 4.39
C VAL A 306 55.78 47.01 3.21
N GLU A 307 54.50 47.35 3.37
CA GLU A 307 53.83 48.58 2.90
C GLU A 307 52.56 48.39 2.02
N SER A 308 51.49 49.07 2.47
CA SER A 308 50.33 49.54 1.70
C SER A 308 49.30 48.53 1.16
N SER A 309 48.09 48.53 1.73
CA SER A 309 46.98 49.35 1.18
C SER A 309 45.60 48.83 1.57
N ARG A 310 44.71 49.82 1.79
CA ARG A 310 43.28 49.72 2.11
C ARG A 310 42.43 49.22 0.93
N LYS A 311 41.22 48.77 1.29
CA LYS A 311 40.00 48.54 0.49
C LYS A 311 39.89 47.13 -0.10
N THR A 312 38.93 46.35 0.38
CA THR A 312 37.65 46.03 -0.31
C THR A 312 36.91 44.98 0.53
N SER A 313 36.17 45.43 1.54
CA SER A 313 35.20 44.61 2.27
C SER A 313 33.83 45.25 2.07
N ARG A 314 33.09 44.71 1.11
CA ARG A 314 31.65 44.92 0.83
C ARG A 314 31.42 44.32 -0.56
N ASN A 315 30.90 43.10 -0.61
CA ASN A 315 30.05 42.59 -1.71
C ASN A 315 29.66 41.12 -1.54
N VAL A 316 30.21 40.37 -0.58
CA VAL A 316 29.85 38.94 -0.39
C VAL A 316 28.59 38.72 0.47
N SER A 317 28.09 39.76 1.16
CA SER A 317 26.94 39.63 2.07
C SER A 317 25.57 39.75 1.39
N CYS A 318 25.47 40.27 0.16
CA CYS A 318 24.19 40.54 -0.49
C CYS A 318 23.64 39.33 -1.29
N ASP A 319 24.52 38.41 -1.69
CA ASP A 319 24.13 37.25 -2.51
C ASP A 319 23.63 36.06 -1.68
N LEU A 320 23.94 36.01 -0.38
CA LEU A 320 23.49 34.96 0.53
C LEU A 320 22.06 35.17 1.06
N GLU A 321 21.60 36.42 1.21
CA GLU A 321 20.21 36.70 1.59
C GLU A 321 19.23 36.47 0.44
N LYS A 322 19.67 36.67 -0.82
CA LYS A 322 18.83 36.44 -2.00
C LYS A 322 18.57 34.95 -2.25
N ALA A 323 19.54 34.08 -1.94
CA ALA A 323 19.39 32.63 -2.05
C ALA A 323 18.49 32.01 -0.95
N ALA A 324 18.40 32.66 0.22
CA ALA A 324 17.52 32.21 1.30
C ALA A 324 16.03 32.52 1.02
N PHE A 325 15.73 33.60 0.29
CA PHE A 325 14.36 34.02 0.00
C PHE A 325 13.67 33.17 -1.10
N GLU A 326 14.41 32.67 -2.10
CA GLU A 326 13.80 31.84 -3.17
C GLU A 326 13.47 30.40 -2.73
N LEU A 327 14.08 29.92 -1.63
CA LEU A 327 13.84 28.58 -1.09
C LEU A 327 12.56 28.50 -0.22
N GLU A 328 12.06 29.65 0.25
CA GLU A 328 10.84 29.74 1.05
C GLU A 328 9.57 29.83 0.18
N LEU A 329 9.69 30.32 -1.06
CA LEU A 329 8.58 30.42 -2.03
C LEU A 329 8.25 29.11 -2.73
N THR A 330 9.20 28.17 -2.83
CA THR A 330 9.00 26.86 -3.47
C THR A 330 8.47 25.77 -2.54
N THR A 331 8.39 26.04 -1.23
CA THR A 331 7.92 25.08 -0.22
C THR A 331 6.46 25.27 0.22
N ARG A 332 5.73 26.22 -0.39
CA ARG A 332 4.32 26.52 -0.07
C ARG A 332 3.31 26.47 -1.24
N SER A 333 3.64 25.79 -2.34
CA SER A 333 2.66 25.50 -3.42
C SER A 333 2.17 24.06 -3.38
#